data_AF-A0A0M3IW58-F1
#
_entry.id   AF-A0A0M3IW58-F1
#
_cell.length_a   1.000
_cell.length_b   1.000
_cell.length_c   1.000
_cell.angle_alpha   90.00
_cell.angle_beta   90.00
_cell.angle_gamma   90.00
#
_symmetry.space_group_name_H-M   'P 1'
#
loop_
_entity.id
_entity.type
_entity.pdbx_description
1 polymer ?
#
loop_
_entity_poly.entity_id
_entity_poly.type
_entity_poly.pdbx_seq_one_letter_code
_entity_poly.pdbx_strand_id
1 'polypeptide(L)' 'MRAAGLNAIQFYIPWNFHEIYEGNYISGSIHYFRVHPDQWNDRLSRMRAAGLNAIQFYIPWNFHEIYEGK' A
#
# COMPACT_ATOMS: atom_id res chain seq x y z
N MET A 1 32.68 -0.84 -13.23
CA MET A 1 32.70 -0.20 -11.89
C MET A 1 31.55 -0.80 -11.10
N ARG A 2 31.84 -1.52 -10.01
CA ARG A 2 30.82 -2.13 -9.12
C ARG A 2 30.47 -1.13 -8.02
N ALA A 3 29.18 -0.93 -7.78
CA ALA A 3 28.64 -0.52 -6.48
C ALA A 3 27.64 -1.63 -6.12
N ALA A 4 27.83 -2.50 -5.12
CA ALA A 4 27.98 -2.26 -3.68
C ALA A 4 26.78 -1.55 -3.08
N GLY A 5 25.79 -2.35 -2.68
CA GLY A 5 24.95 -2.16 -1.50
C GLY A 5 23.90 -1.07 -1.54
N LEU A 6 22.62 -1.46 -1.66
CA LEU A 6 21.52 -0.71 -1.05
C LEU A 6 20.43 -1.68 -0.59
N ASN A 7 20.37 -1.88 0.73
CA ASN A 7 19.26 -2.49 1.46
C ASN A 7 18.16 -1.44 1.72
N ALA A 8 17.75 -0.73 0.67
CA ALA A 8 16.67 0.24 0.72
C ALA A 8 15.67 -0.16 -0.34
N ILE A 9 14.44 -0.47 0.07
CA ILE A 9 13.31 -0.63 -0.85
C ILE A 9 13.03 0.78 -1.41
N GLN A 10 13.74 1.14 -2.48
CA GLN A 10 13.55 2.40 -3.17
C GLN A 10 12.40 2.20 -4.16
N PHE A 11 11.17 2.50 -3.72
CA PHE A 11 10.03 2.62 -4.64
C PHE A 11 10.16 3.92 -5.44
N TYR A 12 11.09 3.94 -6.40
CA TYR A 12 11.09 4.93 -7.46
C TYR A 12 10.19 4.40 -8.57
N ILE A 13 8.98 4.95 -8.68
CA ILE A 13 8.10 4.75 -9.83
C ILE A 13 8.41 5.89 -10.80
N PRO A 14 9.24 5.67 -11.84
CA PRO A 14 9.49 6.70 -12.82
C PRO A 14 8.24 6.99 -13.65
N TRP A 15 8.25 8.13 -14.33
CA TRP A 15 7.18 8.50 -15.27
C TRP A 15 6.94 7.45 -16.36
N ASN A 16 7.99 6.72 -16.75
CA ASN A 16 7.93 5.62 -17.72
C ASN A 16 7.75 4.24 -17.06
N PHE A 17 7.22 4.16 -15.82
CA PHE A 17 7.05 2.90 -15.10
C PHE A 17 6.32 1.82 -15.92
N HIS A 18 5.31 2.20 -16.69
CA HIS A 18 4.56 1.29 -17.57
C HIS A 18 5.41 0.65 -18.68
N GLU A 19 6.56 1.26 -19.01
CA GLU A 19 7.50 0.75 -20.02
C GLU A 19 8.58 -0.16 -19.41
N ILE A 20 8.86 -0.04 -18.11
CA ILE A 20 9.99 -0.72 -17.44
C ILE A 20 9.58 -1.80 -16.44
N TYR A 21 8.32 -1.81 -16.00
CA TYR A 21 7.76 -2.83 -15.13
C TYR A 21 6.60 -3.51 -15.85
N GLU A 22 6.77 -4.79 -16.15
CA GLU A 22 5.76 -5.64 -16.80
C GLU A 22 4.58 -6.02 -15.88
N GLY A 23 4.54 -5.47 -14.66
CA GLY A 23 3.59 -5.86 -13.62
C GLY A 23 2.32 -5.02 -13.61
N ASN A 24 1.18 -5.65 -13.86
CA ASN A 24 -0.14 -5.05 -13.62
C ASN A 24 -0.47 -5.05 -12.12
N TYR A 25 -1.01 -3.94 -11.61
CA TYR A 25 -1.59 -3.90 -10.28
C TYR A 25 -3.01 -4.48 -10.29
N ILE A 26 -3.20 -5.56 -9.55
CA ILE A 26 -4.51 -6.11 -9.22
C ILE A 26 -4.76 -5.71 -7.76
N SER A 27 -5.49 -4.60 -7.60
CA SER A 27 -5.69 -3.94 -6.30
C SER A 27 -7.10 -4.17 -5.75
N GLY A 28 -7.22 -4.12 -4.42
CA GLY A 28 -8.50 -4.07 -3.72
C GLY A 28 -8.51 -2.98 -2.64
N SER A 29 -9.69 -2.39 -2.40
CA SER A 29 -9.86 -1.38 -1.36
C SER A 29 -10.04 -1.99 0.02
N ILE A 30 -9.26 -1.52 1.00
CA ILE A 30 -9.47 -1.79 2.43
C ILE A 30 -9.34 -0.49 3.20
N HIS A 31 -10.33 -0.14 4.01
CA HIS A 31 -10.30 1.11 4.77
C HIS A 31 -10.02 0.77 6.23
N TYR A 32 -8.78 0.94 6.71
CA TYR A 32 -8.36 0.49 8.04
C TYR A 32 -9.24 1.04 9.16
N PHE A 33 -9.72 2.28 9.03
CA PHE A 33 -10.62 2.94 9.99
C PHE A 33 -12.03 2.33 10.06
N ARG A 34 -12.36 1.38 9.17
CA ARG A 34 -13.62 0.60 9.18
C ARG A 34 -13.42 -0.84 9.65
N VAL A 35 -12.19 -1.24 9.99
CA VAL A 35 -11.84 -2.61 10.37
C VAL A 35 -11.10 -2.56 11.70
N HIS A 36 -11.53 -3.37 12.67
CA HIS A 36 -10.82 -3.45 13.95
C HIS A 36 -9.34 -3.84 13.74
N PRO A 37 -8.36 -3.21 14.41
CA PRO A 37 -6.93 -3.46 14.20
C PRO A 37 -6.53 -4.94 14.28
N ASP A 38 -7.09 -5.69 15.23
CA ASP A 38 -6.83 -7.13 15.39
C ASP A 38 -7.21 -7.97 14.15
N GLN A 39 -8.06 -7.44 13.28
CA GLN A 39 -8.50 -8.11 12.07
C GLN A 39 -7.68 -7.74 10.83
N TRP A 40 -6.82 -6.71 10.87
CA TRP A 40 -6.10 -6.24 9.68
C TRP A 40 -5.26 -7.34 9.04
N ASN A 41 -4.55 -8.13 9.85
CA ASN A 41 -3.72 -9.22 9.33
C ASN A 41 -4.56 -10.30 8.61
N ASP A 42 -5.73 -10.66 9.16
CA ASP A 42 -6.66 -11.58 8.48
C ASP A 42 -7.17 -10.98 7.17
N ARG A 43 -7.55 -9.69 7.15
CA ARG A 43 -8.07 -9.05 5.93
C ARG A 43 -7.01 -8.98 4.83
N LEU A 44 -5.80 -8.57 5.15
CA LEU A 44 -4.68 -8.51 4.20
C LEU A 44 -4.29 -9.89 3.69
N SER A 45 -4.32 -10.91 4.56
CA SER A 45 -4.05 -12.29 4.16
C SER A 45 -5.09 -12.82 3.18
N ARG A 46 -6.38 -12.52 3.40
CA ARG A 46 -7.46 -12.89 2.47
C ARG A 46 -7.36 -12.16 1.14
N MET A 47 -7.01 -10.87 1.15
CA MET A 47 -6.78 -10.09 -0.08
C MET A 47 -5.66 -10.69 -0.91
N ARG A 48 -4.54 -11.07 -0.29
CA ARG A 48 -3.44 -11.76 -0.97
C ARG A 48 -3.87 -13.14 -1.51
N ALA A 49 -4.60 -13.91 -0.71
CA ALA A 49 -5.13 -15.22 -1.13
C ALA A 49 -6.13 -15.12 -2.30
N ALA A 50 -6.83 -13.98 -2.42
CA ALA A 50 -7.71 -13.68 -3.56
C ALA A 50 -6.94 -13.26 -4.83
N GLY A 51 -5.61 -13.25 -4.80
CA GLY A 51 -4.75 -12.92 -5.96
C GLY A 51 -4.43 -11.42 -6.10
N LEU A 52 -4.76 -10.60 -5.11
CA LEU A 52 -4.39 -9.18 -5.12
C LEU A 52 -2.89 -9.02 -4.83
N ASN A 53 -2.22 -8.15 -5.60
CA ASN A 53 -0.80 -7.82 -5.43
C ASN A 53 -0.58 -6.39 -4.90
N ALA A 54 -1.65 -5.62 -4.80
CA ALA A 54 -1.66 -4.29 -4.22
C ALA A 54 -2.93 -4.08 -3.38
N ILE A 55 -2.86 -3.11 -2.46
CA ILE A 55 -4.03 -2.60 -1.75
C ILE A 55 -4.15 -1.11 -1.99
N GLN A 56 -5.36 -0.59 -1.83
CA GLN A 56 -5.61 0.84 -1.79
C GLN A 56 -6.47 1.19 -0.58
N PHE A 57 -6.21 2.36 0.02
CA PHE A 57 -6.96 2.83 1.17
C PHE A 57 -7.00 4.35 1.22
N TYR A 58 -8.04 4.87 1.86
CA TYR A 58 -8.12 6.29 2.20
C TYR A 58 -7.57 6.55 3.59
N ILE A 59 -7.02 7.75 3.76
CA ILE A 59 -6.71 8.35 5.06
C ILE A 59 -7.79 9.40 5.35
N PRO A 60 -8.85 9.07 6.09
CA PRO A 60 -9.89 10.04 6.42
C PRO A 60 -9.36 11.04 7.44
N TRP A 61 -9.12 12.27 6.98
CA TRP A 61 -8.57 13.34 7.82
C TRP A 61 -9.35 13.53 9.11
N ASN A 62 -10.69 13.54 9.05
CA ASN A 62 -11.58 13.67 10.21
C ASN A 62 -11.47 12.54 11.25
N PHE A 63 -10.87 11.40 10.90
CA PHE A 63 -10.58 10.32 11.84
C PHE A 63 -9.26 10.56 12.60
N HIS A 64 -8.35 11.33 12.01
CA HIS A 64 -7.04 11.65 12.58
C HIS A 64 -6.99 13.00 13.27
N GLU A 65 -7.77 13.96 12.78
CA GLU A 65 -7.91 15.30 13.34
C GLU A 65 -9.40 15.60 13.48
N ILE A 66 -9.93 15.37 14.69
CA ILE A 66 -11.35 15.65 15.02
C ILE A 66 -11.53 17.16 15.26
N TYR A 67 -10.48 17.82 15.75
CA TYR A 67 -10.42 19.25 16.02
C TYR A 67 -9.13 19.81 15.41
N GLU A 68 -9.20 20.98 14.78
CA GLU A 68 -8.06 21.62 14.13
C GLU A 68 -6.84 21.71 15.07
N GLY A 69 -5.70 21.20 14.60
CA GLY A 69 -4.42 21.20 15.29
C GLY A 69 -4.29 20.21 16.47
N LYS A 70 -5.19 19.23 16.61
CA LYS A 70 -5.21 18.29 17.75
C LYS A 70 -5.28 16.82 17.36
#